data_AF-A0A354D1E6-F1
#
_entry.id   AF-A0A354D1E6-F1
#
_cell.length_a   1.000
_cell.length_b   1.000
_cell.length_c   1.000
_cell.angle_alpha   90.00
_cell.angle_beta   90.00
_cell.angle_gamma   90.00
#
_symmetry.space_group_name_H-M   'P 1'
#
loop_
_entity.id
_entity.type
_entity.pdbx_description
1 polymer ?
#
loop_
_entity_poly.entity_id
_entity_poly.type
_entity_poly.pdbx_seq_one_letter_code
_entity_poly.pdbx_strand_id
1 'polypeptide(L)'
;MNIGLMMEMLRNGEKINTLEVQFTKFRLVELEKSEVWEENMSTYILTSMFPDGIHGKNRELFQTLVTQRKSFAFVASEFEKDHGTTDCYFHLFLNMLEESGIYFENSYVLDGRMDAAEARKSVSKADVVWLAGGDTPVQYAYLVKYGLDDTIRKHPGLIIGMSAGSINLGRQPYAH
;
A
#
# COMPACT_ATOMS: atom_id res chain seq x y z
N MET A 1 19.54 9.26 -1.33
CA MET A 1 20.06 7.93 -1.73
C MET A 1 19.26 7.42 -2.94
N ASN A 2 19.88 6.82 -3.98
CA ASN A 2 19.11 6.30 -5.13
C ASN A 2 18.37 5.01 -4.72
N ILE A 3 17.14 4.83 -5.22
CA ILE A 3 16.23 3.71 -4.91
C ILE A 3 16.87 2.33 -5.11
N GLY A 4 17.78 2.19 -6.09
CA GLY A 4 18.52 0.94 -6.30
C GLY A 4 19.36 0.55 -5.08
N LEU A 5 20.06 1.52 -4.50
CA LEU A 5 20.91 1.33 -3.32
C LEU A 5 20.06 1.07 -2.08
N MET A 6 18.95 1.80 -1.91
CA MET A 6 18.05 1.60 -0.77
C MET A 6 17.41 0.20 -0.77
N MET A 7 16.96 -0.27 -1.92
CA MET A 7 16.36 -1.61 -2.05
C MET A 7 17.39 -2.72 -1.85
N GLU A 8 18.65 -2.49 -2.21
CA GLU A 8 19.75 -3.42 -1.93
C GLU A 8 20.07 -3.48 -0.42
N MET A 9 20.11 -2.32 0.25
CA MET A 9 20.31 -2.24 1.71
C MET A 9 19.18 -2.92 2.49
N LEU A 10 17.91 -2.74 2.07
CA LEU A 10 16.76 -3.45 2.66
C LEU A 10 16.82 -4.96 2.44
N ARG A 11 17.20 -5.41 1.23
CA ARG A 11 17.40 -6.84 0.92
C ARG A 11 18.52 -7.47 1.75
N ASN A 12 19.55 -6.69 2.08
CA ASN A 12 20.69 -7.14 2.87
C ASN A 12 20.47 -7.02 4.39
N GLY A 13 19.27 -6.61 4.84
CA GLY A 13 18.93 -6.52 6.25
C GLY A 13 19.57 -5.34 6.99
N GLU A 14 20.03 -4.32 6.27
CA GLU A 14 20.62 -3.13 6.86
C GLU A 14 19.54 -2.21 7.45
N LYS A 15 19.79 -1.71 8.67
CA LYS A 15 18.87 -0.78 9.34
C LYS A 15 19.00 0.62 8.75
N ILE A 16 17.97 1.09 8.07
CA ILE A 16 17.86 2.48 7.64
C ILE A 16 17.30 3.30 8.81
N ASN A 17 18.18 4.00 9.52
CA ASN A 17 17.76 5.01 10.49
C ASN A 17 17.38 6.29 9.71
N THR A 18 16.28 6.93 10.12
CA THR A 18 15.67 8.18 9.63
C THR A 18 14.72 8.12 8.42
N LEU A 19 13.57 8.78 8.64
CA LEU A 19 12.42 9.01 7.77
C LEU A 19 12.83 9.56 6.39
N GLU A 20 12.96 8.70 5.38
CA GLU A 20 12.82 9.09 3.98
C GLU A 20 11.58 8.39 3.42
N VAL A 21 10.45 9.10 3.39
CA VAL A 21 9.32 8.68 2.54
C VAL A 21 9.75 8.94 1.10
N GLN A 22 10.28 7.91 0.42
CA GLN A 22 10.64 8.03 -0.99
C GLN A 22 9.38 7.91 -1.86
N PHE A 23 8.94 9.03 -2.43
CA PHE A 23 7.91 9.06 -3.48
C PHE A 23 8.56 8.79 -4.83
N THR A 24 8.18 7.68 -5.47
CA THR A 24 8.51 7.48 -6.89
C THR A 24 7.27 7.81 -7.70
N LYS A 25 7.25 9.00 -8.29
CA LYS A 25 6.30 9.34 -9.38
C LYS A 25 7.01 9.04 -10.69
N PHE A 26 6.67 7.96 -11.37
CA PHE A 26 7.20 7.74 -12.72
C PHE A 26 6.63 8.81 -13.65
N ARG A 27 7.51 9.57 -14.31
CA ARG A 27 7.16 10.49 -15.38
C ARG A 27 8.25 10.37 -16.44
N LEU A 28 8.01 9.56 -17.47
CA LEU A 28 8.75 9.66 -18.73
C LEU A 28 8.00 10.68 -19.59
N VAL A 29 8.58 11.88 -19.72
CA VAL A 29 8.22 12.82 -20.77
C VAL A 29 9.48 13.07 -21.55
N GLU A 30 9.66 12.34 -22.65
CA GLU A 30 10.57 12.74 -23.70
C GLU A 30 9.71 13.27 -24.84
N LEU A 31 9.81 14.59 -25.06
CA LEU A 31 9.12 15.30 -26.12
C LEU A 31 9.91 15.10 -27.42
N GLU A 32 9.37 14.30 -28.34
CA GLU A 32 9.28 14.71 -29.75
C GLU A 32 8.28 13.82 -30.51
N LYS A 33 7.11 14.42 -30.77
CA LYS A 33 6.08 14.04 -31.76
C LYS A 33 5.29 12.73 -31.53
N SER A 34 3.98 12.93 -31.49
CA SER A 34 2.84 11.99 -31.62
C SER A 34 2.56 11.00 -30.47
N GLU A 35 1.31 11.09 -30.01
CA GLU A 35 0.56 10.20 -29.11
C GLU A 35 0.83 10.30 -27.60
N VAL A 36 -0.09 10.96 -26.90
CA VAL A 36 -0.25 10.91 -25.45
C VAL A 36 -1.03 9.63 -25.12
N TRP A 37 -0.36 8.66 -24.49
CA TRP A 37 -1.00 7.52 -23.84
C TRP A 37 -0.89 7.74 -22.33
N GLU A 38 -2.00 8.14 -21.68
CA GLU A 38 -2.10 8.15 -20.21
C GLU A 38 -2.27 6.70 -19.73
N GLU A 39 -1.17 6.02 -19.44
CA GLU A 39 -1.22 4.75 -18.69
C GLU A 39 -1.62 5.04 -17.24
N ASN A 40 -2.53 4.22 -16.68
CA ASN A 40 -3.06 4.34 -15.31
C ASN A 40 -1.93 4.49 -14.28
N MET A 41 -1.73 5.70 -13.75
CA MET A 41 -0.66 5.99 -12.80
C MET A 41 -1.05 5.66 -11.36
N SER A 42 -0.63 4.51 -10.86
CA SER A 42 -0.68 4.16 -9.43
C SER A 42 0.25 5.08 -8.62
N THR A 43 -0.20 5.49 -7.42
CA THR A 43 0.65 6.20 -6.46
C THR A 43 0.98 5.28 -5.30
N TYR A 44 2.26 5.17 -4.94
CA TYR A 44 2.72 4.34 -3.83
C TYR A 44 3.26 5.17 -2.66
N ILE A 45 2.90 4.81 -1.44
CA ILE A 45 3.53 5.29 -0.20
C ILE A 45 4.16 4.09 0.51
N LEU A 46 5.46 4.17 0.76
CA LEU A 46 6.18 3.18 1.56
C LEU A 46 6.43 3.78 2.94
N THR A 47 5.94 3.13 3.99
CA THR A 47 6.02 3.67 5.34
C THR A 47 6.40 2.62 6.38
N SER A 48 6.90 3.10 7.51
CA SER A 48 6.90 2.38 8.78
C SER A 48 5.65 2.72 9.60
N MET A 49 5.60 2.25 10.84
CA MET A 49 4.54 2.61 11.79
C MET A 49 4.48 4.13 12.04
N PHE A 50 3.28 4.64 12.32
CA PHE A 50 3.02 6.00 12.79
C PHE A 50 2.70 5.97 14.29
N PRO A 51 3.69 5.88 15.19
CA PRO A 51 3.44 5.71 16.63
C PRO A 51 2.66 6.90 17.22
N ASP A 52 2.89 8.09 16.69
CA ASP A 52 2.21 9.33 17.10
C ASP A 52 1.12 9.74 16.10
N GLY A 53 0.62 8.83 15.26
CA GLY A 53 -0.39 9.13 14.25
C GLY A 53 0.11 9.91 13.03
N ILE A 54 -0.83 10.34 12.18
CA ILE A 54 -0.56 11.06 10.93
C ILE A 54 -0.71 12.58 11.20
N HIS A 55 0.41 13.28 11.40
CA HIS A 55 0.42 14.69 11.82
C HIS A 55 1.34 15.56 10.97
N GLY A 56 1.20 16.88 11.13
CA GLY A 56 2.03 17.89 10.46
C GLY A 56 2.10 17.69 8.94
N LYS A 57 3.32 17.64 8.40
CA LYS A 57 3.55 17.45 6.96
C LYS A 57 2.99 16.14 6.41
N ASN A 58 2.96 15.06 7.21
CA ASN A 58 2.37 13.80 6.77
C ASN A 58 0.84 13.95 6.62
N ARG A 59 0.18 14.68 7.52
CA ARG A 59 -1.25 14.98 7.38
C ARG A 59 -1.55 15.75 6.09
N GLU A 60 -0.83 16.84 5.83
CA GLU A 60 -1.02 17.67 4.63
C GLU A 60 -0.82 16.85 3.35
N LEU A 61 0.20 15.99 3.35
CA LEU A 61 0.52 15.09 2.25
C LEU A 61 -0.58 14.06 2.01
N PHE A 62 -1.03 13.35 3.05
CA PHE A 62 -2.11 12.38 2.93
C PHE A 62 -3.41 13.05 2.45
N GLN A 63 -3.72 14.24 2.96
CA GLN A 63 -4.89 15.00 2.50
C GLN A 63 -4.80 15.40 1.02
N THR A 64 -3.59 15.65 0.51
CA THR A 64 -3.33 15.98 -0.90
C THR A 64 -3.42 14.75 -1.80
N LEU A 65 -2.92 13.59 -1.34
CA LEU A 65 -2.89 12.36 -2.12
C LEU A 65 -4.24 11.63 -2.13
N VAL A 66 -4.99 11.67 -1.03
CA VAL A 66 -6.30 11.02 -0.91
C VAL A 66 -7.40 11.94 -1.45
N THR A 67 -7.53 11.96 -2.77
CA THR A 67 -8.50 12.81 -3.49
C THR A 67 -9.88 12.17 -3.62
N GLN A 68 -9.96 10.84 -3.61
CA GLN A 68 -11.23 10.07 -3.62
C GLN A 68 -11.37 9.31 -2.31
N ARG A 69 -12.60 9.22 -1.79
CA ARG A 69 -12.87 8.82 -0.40
C ARG A 69 -14.11 7.92 -0.27
N LYS A 70 -14.44 7.15 -1.30
CA LYS A 70 -15.56 6.19 -1.25
C LYS A 70 -15.18 4.91 -0.53
N SER A 71 -13.93 4.45 -0.67
CA SER A 71 -13.54 3.15 -0.14
C SER A 71 -12.07 3.02 0.25
N PHE A 72 -11.85 2.39 1.40
CA PHE A 72 -10.54 2.00 1.94
C PHE A 72 -10.45 0.48 2.08
N ALA A 73 -9.41 -0.14 1.50
CA ALA A 73 -9.18 -1.57 1.59
C ALA A 73 -7.90 -1.85 2.39
N PHE A 74 -8.02 -2.56 3.52
CA PHE A 74 -6.92 -2.96 4.37
C PHE A 74 -6.59 -4.44 4.16
N VAL A 75 -5.44 -4.73 3.56
CA VAL A 75 -4.95 -6.08 3.28
C VAL A 75 -4.12 -6.56 4.45
N ALA A 76 -4.58 -7.62 5.12
CA ALA A 76 -3.91 -8.21 6.28
C ALA A 76 -2.52 -8.77 5.92
N SER A 77 -1.67 -8.97 6.93
CA SER A 77 -0.38 -9.65 6.77
C SER A 77 -0.47 -11.16 6.99
N GLU A 78 -1.52 -11.62 7.66
CA GLU A 78 -1.89 -13.01 7.84
C GLU A 78 -3.41 -13.11 7.63
N PHE A 79 -3.86 -14.10 6.87
CA PHE A 79 -5.26 -14.18 6.46
C PHE A 79 -6.09 -15.12 7.32
N GLU A 80 -5.49 -16.18 7.87
CA GLU A 80 -6.26 -17.27 8.48
C GLU A 80 -6.18 -17.27 10.02
N LYS A 81 -5.29 -16.44 10.58
CA LYS A 81 -5.02 -16.38 12.02
C LYS A 81 -5.07 -14.94 12.50
N ASP A 82 -5.22 -14.79 13.81
CA ASP A 82 -5.10 -13.51 14.51
C ASP A 82 -5.99 -12.37 13.97
N HIS A 83 -7.20 -12.71 13.51
CA HIS A 83 -8.18 -11.74 13.01
C HIS A 83 -8.44 -10.57 13.98
N GLY A 84 -8.43 -10.83 15.29
CA GLY A 84 -8.56 -9.78 16.29
C GLY A 84 -7.42 -8.75 16.24
N THR A 85 -6.18 -9.20 16.01
CA THR A 85 -5.03 -8.30 15.81
C THR A 85 -5.17 -7.53 14.49
N THR A 86 -5.59 -8.20 13.43
CA THR A 86 -5.89 -7.55 12.14
C THR A 86 -6.93 -6.44 12.29
N ASP A 87 -8.04 -6.72 12.97
CA ASP A 87 -9.12 -5.74 13.21
C ASP A 87 -8.64 -4.57 14.07
N CYS A 88 -7.81 -4.82 15.09
CA CYS A 88 -7.19 -3.76 15.89
C CYS A 88 -6.35 -2.80 15.03
N TYR A 89 -5.48 -3.34 14.16
CA TYR A 89 -4.65 -2.50 13.29
C TYR A 89 -5.47 -1.79 12.21
N PHE A 90 -6.48 -2.45 11.65
CA PHE A 90 -7.41 -1.82 10.73
C PHE A 90 -8.06 -0.58 11.35
N HIS A 91 -8.63 -0.71 12.55
CA HIS A 91 -9.24 0.42 13.25
C HIS A 91 -8.21 1.48 13.65
N LEU A 92 -7.01 1.08 14.05
CA LEU A 92 -5.93 2.03 14.36
C LEU A 92 -5.61 2.93 13.16
N PHE A 93 -5.36 2.36 11.98
CA PHE A 93 -4.96 3.15 10.81
C PHE A 93 -6.14 3.91 10.21
N LEU A 94 -7.35 3.34 10.24
CA LEU A 94 -8.55 4.07 9.84
C LEU A 94 -8.76 5.30 10.72
N ASN A 95 -8.66 5.16 12.05
CA ASN A 95 -8.79 6.27 12.98
C ASN A 95 -7.70 7.34 12.75
N MET A 96 -6.44 6.95 12.47
CA MET A 96 -5.38 7.92 12.14
C MET A 96 -5.69 8.76 10.88
N LEU A 97 -6.30 8.14 9.87
CA LEU A 97 -6.75 8.83 8.67
C LEU A 97 -7.93 9.77 8.98
N GLU A 98 -8.89 9.32 9.81
CA GLU A 98 -10.02 10.13 10.25
C GLU A 98 -9.61 11.33 11.09
N GLU A 99 -8.68 11.17 12.03
CA GLU A 99 -8.06 12.26 12.81
C GLU A 99 -7.31 13.25 11.91
N SER A 100 -6.83 12.78 10.75
CA SER A 100 -6.25 13.61 9.70
C SER A 100 -7.29 14.32 8.84
N GLY A 101 -8.59 14.10 9.07
CA GLY A 101 -9.69 14.66 8.28
C GLY A 101 -9.95 13.92 6.96
N ILE A 102 -9.57 12.64 6.89
CA ILE A 102 -9.79 11.76 5.74
C ILE A 102 -10.77 10.66 6.18
N TYR A 103 -12.02 10.79 5.74
CA TYR A 103 -13.10 9.86 6.06
C TYR A 103 -13.49 9.08 4.81
N PHE A 104 -13.67 7.77 4.93
CA PHE A 104 -14.14 6.92 3.83
C PHE A 104 -15.60 6.52 4.02
N GLU A 105 -16.38 6.47 2.93
CA GLU A 105 -17.78 5.99 2.99
C GLU A 105 -17.86 4.50 3.35
N ASN A 106 -16.90 3.71 2.86
CA ASN A 106 -16.80 2.27 3.11
C ASN A 106 -15.36 1.89 3.47
N SER A 107 -15.20 0.89 4.32
CA SER A 107 -13.89 0.34 4.66
C SER A 107 -13.96 -1.17 4.82
N TYR A 108 -12.93 -1.87 4.34
CA TYR A 108 -12.91 -3.32 4.26
C TYR A 108 -11.61 -3.88 4.85
N VAL A 109 -11.74 -4.96 5.62
CA VAL A 109 -10.61 -5.82 5.98
C VAL A 109 -10.57 -6.99 5.00
N LEU A 110 -9.42 -7.19 4.37
CA LEU A 110 -9.17 -8.27 3.44
C LEU A 110 -8.25 -9.29 4.13
N ASP A 111 -8.88 -10.35 4.61
CA ASP A 111 -8.25 -11.55 5.16
C ASP A 111 -9.08 -12.79 4.78
N GLY A 112 -8.86 -13.94 5.45
CA GLY A 112 -9.50 -15.22 5.18
C GLY A 112 -11.03 -15.24 5.38
N ARG A 113 -11.62 -14.20 5.96
CA ARG A 113 -13.08 -14.06 6.08
C ARG A 113 -13.75 -13.64 4.77
N MET A 114 -12.97 -13.12 3.82
CA MET A 114 -13.42 -12.71 2.49
C MET A 114 -12.89 -13.70 1.46
N ASP A 115 -13.72 -14.08 0.49
CA ASP A 115 -13.26 -14.94 -0.60
C ASP A 115 -12.33 -14.18 -1.57
N ALA A 116 -11.54 -14.93 -2.34
CA ALA A 116 -10.53 -14.32 -3.21
C ALA A 116 -11.12 -13.46 -4.35
N ALA A 117 -12.31 -13.77 -4.85
CA ALA A 117 -12.94 -12.99 -5.91
C ALA A 117 -13.45 -11.65 -5.38
N GLU A 118 -14.08 -11.68 -4.21
CA GLU A 118 -14.51 -10.48 -3.50
C GLU A 118 -13.31 -9.61 -3.08
N ALA A 119 -12.24 -10.22 -2.55
CA ALA A 119 -11.03 -9.52 -2.19
C ALA A 119 -10.42 -8.75 -3.36
N ARG A 120 -10.26 -9.40 -4.53
CA ARG A 120 -9.76 -8.72 -5.75
C ARG A 120 -10.67 -7.59 -6.19
N LYS A 121 -12.00 -7.79 -6.14
CA LYS A 121 -12.97 -6.75 -6.48
C LYS A 121 -12.87 -5.55 -5.53
N SER A 122 -12.72 -5.80 -4.23
CA SER A 122 -12.57 -4.78 -3.20
C SER A 122 -11.29 -3.98 -3.40
N VAL A 123 -10.14 -4.63 -3.63
CA VAL A 123 -8.88 -3.94 -3.96
C VAL A 123 -9.03 -3.12 -5.23
N SER A 124 -9.50 -3.72 -6.33
CA SER A 124 -9.60 -3.04 -7.63
C SER A 124 -10.44 -1.76 -7.61
N LYS A 125 -11.44 -1.68 -6.72
CA LYS A 125 -12.36 -0.55 -6.62
C LYS A 125 -12.04 0.42 -5.50
N ALA A 126 -11.15 0.05 -4.59
CA ALA A 126 -10.75 0.91 -3.47
C ALA A 126 -10.12 2.20 -3.99
N ASP A 127 -10.34 3.32 -3.30
CA ASP A 127 -9.60 4.55 -3.59
C ASP A 127 -8.21 4.51 -2.96
N VAL A 128 -8.13 3.87 -1.78
CA VAL A 128 -6.90 3.64 -1.04
C VAL A 128 -6.79 2.17 -0.65
N VAL A 129 -5.67 1.55 -0.97
CA VAL A 129 -5.30 0.20 -0.57
C VAL A 129 -4.15 0.27 0.43
N TRP A 130 -4.28 -0.37 1.59
CA TRP A 130 -3.27 -0.42 2.62
C TRP A 130 -2.81 -1.85 2.85
N LEU A 131 -1.52 -2.14 2.67
CA LEU A 131 -0.92 -3.43 3.00
C LEU A 131 -0.33 -3.35 4.41
N ALA A 132 -0.86 -4.18 5.31
CA ALA A 132 -0.40 -4.26 6.68
C ALA A 132 1.08 -4.68 6.79
N GLY A 133 1.69 -4.38 7.94
CA GLY A 133 2.97 -4.94 8.32
C GLY A 133 2.80 -6.28 9.01
N GLY A 134 3.90 -7.04 9.13
CA GLY A 134 3.89 -8.37 9.73
C GLY A 134 5.01 -9.23 9.15
N ASP A 135 4.73 -10.52 8.96
CA ASP A 135 5.67 -11.44 8.31
C ASP A 135 5.61 -11.28 6.78
N THR A 136 6.76 -10.94 6.18
CA THR A 136 6.84 -10.61 4.74
C THR A 136 6.58 -11.83 3.84
N PRO A 137 7.22 -13.00 4.04
CA PRO A 137 6.87 -14.22 3.31
C PRO A 137 5.40 -14.63 3.41
N VAL A 138 4.83 -14.62 4.61
CA VAL A 138 3.43 -15.03 4.85
C VAL A 138 2.46 -14.13 4.10
N GLN A 139 2.59 -12.82 4.25
CA GLN A 139 1.72 -11.88 3.54
C GLN A 139 1.81 -12.06 2.03
N TYR A 140 3.03 -12.22 1.50
CA TYR A 140 3.22 -12.42 0.05
C TYR A 140 2.55 -13.71 -0.45
N ALA A 141 2.64 -14.80 0.31
CA ALA A 141 1.98 -16.05 -0.04
C ALA A 141 0.47 -15.88 -0.19
N TYR A 142 -0.17 -15.08 0.67
CA TYR A 142 -1.58 -14.75 0.55
C TYR A 142 -1.88 -13.80 -0.61
N LEU A 143 -1.05 -12.79 -0.84
CA LEU A 143 -1.20 -11.90 -2.00
C LEU A 143 -1.24 -12.70 -3.31
N VAL A 144 -0.35 -13.68 -3.47
CA VAL A 144 -0.32 -14.57 -4.63
C VAL A 144 -1.51 -15.54 -4.63
N LYS A 145 -1.78 -16.22 -3.50
CA LYS A 145 -2.91 -17.18 -3.37
C LYS A 145 -4.25 -16.55 -3.75
N TYR A 146 -4.45 -15.28 -3.40
CA TYR A 146 -5.69 -14.54 -3.69
C TYR A 146 -5.66 -13.81 -5.03
N GLY A 147 -4.53 -13.77 -5.74
CA GLY A 147 -4.33 -12.98 -6.96
C GLY A 147 -4.41 -11.46 -6.72
N LEU A 148 -4.09 -11.03 -5.49
CA LEU A 148 -4.03 -9.63 -5.11
C LEU A 148 -2.77 -8.95 -5.61
N ASP A 149 -1.67 -9.68 -5.80
CA ASP A 149 -0.41 -9.13 -6.30
C ASP A 149 -0.59 -8.46 -7.68
N ASP A 150 -1.32 -9.11 -8.60
CA ASP A 150 -1.65 -8.53 -9.91
C ASP A 150 -2.70 -7.43 -9.81
N THR A 151 -3.68 -7.61 -8.94
CA THR A 151 -4.74 -6.61 -8.71
C THR A 151 -4.17 -5.30 -8.17
N ILE A 152 -3.24 -5.37 -7.21
CA ILE A 152 -2.56 -4.22 -6.60
C ILE A 152 -1.65 -3.54 -7.64
N ARG A 153 -0.93 -4.31 -8.46
CA ARG A 153 -0.06 -3.75 -9.52
C ARG A 153 -0.83 -2.93 -10.55
N LYS A 154 -2.07 -3.32 -10.85
CA LYS A 154 -2.95 -2.66 -11.82
C LYS A 154 -3.84 -1.59 -11.19
N HIS A 155 -3.76 -1.41 -9.87
CA HIS A 155 -4.65 -0.51 -9.14
C HIS A 155 -4.32 0.96 -9.47
N PRO A 156 -5.28 1.76 -9.97
CA PRO A 156 -4.98 3.11 -10.49
C PRO A 156 -4.88 4.19 -9.39
N GLY A 157 -5.14 3.83 -8.13
CA GLY A 157 -5.24 4.77 -7.02
C GLY A 157 -4.02 4.78 -6.11
N LEU A 158 -4.26 5.08 -4.84
CA LEU A 158 -3.22 5.16 -3.82
C LEU A 158 -3.02 3.80 -3.13
N ILE A 159 -1.78 3.34 -3.11
CA ILE A 159 -1.39 2.10 -2.46
C ILE A 159 -0.36 2.42 -1.38
N ILE A 160 -0.61 1.98 -0.16
CA ILE A 160 0.22 2.25 1.02
C ILE A 160 0.76 0.91 1.51
N GLY A 161 2.07 0.75 1.50
CA GLY A 161 2.74 -0.38 2.14
C GLY A 161 3.24 0.03 3.51
N MET A 162 2.93 -0.75 4.55
CA MET A 162 3.54 -0.58 5.87
C MET A 162 4.51 -1.72 6.16
N SER A 163 5.78 -1.40 6.46
CA SER A 163 6.81 -2.39 6.85
C SER A 163 6.89 -3.54 5.83
N ALA A 164 6.49 -4.77 6.20
CA ALA A 164 6.37 -5.90 5.27
C ALA A 164 5.56 -5.60 4.01
N GLY A 165 4.49 -4.82 4.12
CA GLY A 165 3.71 -4.36 2.98
C GLY A 165 4.55 -3.57 1.98
N SER A 166 5.43 -2.68 2.46
CA SER A 166 6.36 -1.93 1.60
C SER A 166 7.34 -2.86 0.86
N ILE A 167 7.84 -3.88 1.55
CA ILE A 167 8.77 -4.86 0.97
C ILE A 167 8.05 -5.67 -0.11
N ASN A 168 6.80 -6.09 0.15
CA ASN A 168 6.00 -6.86 -0.79
C ASN A 168 5.58 -6.05 -2.03
N LEU A 169 5.38 -4.73 -1.91
CA LEU A 169 5.18 -3.85 -3.08
C LEU A 169 6.45 -3.73 -3.95
N GLY A 170 7.63 -3.78 -3.33
CA GLY A 170 8.91 -3.72 -4.04
C GLY A 170 9.35 -5.06 -4.67
N ARG A 171 8.65 -6.16 -4.39
CA ARG A 171 8.96 -7.47 -4.98
C ARG A 171 8.51 -7.50 -6.44
N GLN A 172 9.45 -7.76 -7.34
CA GLN A 172 9.11 -8.19 -8.68
C GLN A 172 8.74 -9.68 -8.66
N PRO A 173 7.70 -10.11 -9.42
CA PRO A 173 7.52 -11.53 -9.65
C PRO A 173 8.80 -12.07 -10.29
N TYR A 174 9.32 -13.19 -9.80
CA TYR A 174 10.47 -13.83 -10.43
C TYR A 174 10.13 -14.06 -11.90
N ALA A 175 10.87 -13.41 -12.80
CA ALA A 175 10.81 -13.74 -14.22
C ALA A 175 11.28 -15.19 -14.36
N HIS A 176 10.34 -16.07 -14.71
CA HIS A 176 10.66 -17.43 -15.15
C HIS A 176 11.05 -17.41 -16.62
#